data_AF-A0A8K0G9H3-F1
#
_entry.id   AF-A0A8K0G9H3-F1
#
_cell.length_a   1.000
_cell.length_b   1.000
_cell.length_c   1.000
_cell.angle_alpha   90.00
_cell.angle_beta   90.00
_cell.angle_gamma   90.00
#
_symmetry.space_group_name_H-M   'P 1'
#
loop_
_entity.id
_entity.type
_entity.pdbx_description
1 polymer ?
#
loop_
_entity_poly.entity_id
_entity_poly.type
_entity_poly.pdbx_seq_one_letter_code
_entity_poly.pdbx_strand_id
1 'polypeptide(L)'
;MDGVPLVTQCPIQSASTFRYHFKAEHPGTHFWHSHTGFQRADGAFGAFIVRVPEEKDPHCDLYDYDLSSHVMIILDWGPEIGMKKFIAHHHSDGDNKPETLLVNGMGRFKEFDERSNKTVYTPTSRFVVER
;
A
#
# COMPACT_ATOMS: atom_id res chain seq x y z
N MET A 1 -13.76 -1.89 -16.23
CA MET A 1 -13.86 -0.42 -16.09
C MET A 1 -12.71 0.06 -15.22
N ASP A 2 -12.26 1.30 -15.46
CA ASP A 2 -10.97 1.84 -14.99
C ASP A 2 -11.02 2.47 -13.59
N GLY A 3 -12.11 3.18 -13.23
CA GLY A 3 -12.32 3.63 -11.84
C GLY A 3 -11.88 5.06 -11.53
N VAL A 4 -11.56 5.87 -12.54
CA VAL A 4 -11.21 7.30 -12.41
C VAL A 4 -12.49 8.17 -12.40
N PRO A 5 -12.87 8.78 -11.25
CA PRO A 5 -14.05 9.62 -11.18
C PRO A 5 -13.93 10.85 -12.07
N LEU A 6 -15.05 11.26 -12.67
CA LEU A 6 -15.14 12.39 -13.61
C LEU A 6 -14.38 12.20 -14.94
N VAL A 7 -13.77 11.04 -15.15
CA VAL A 7 -13.12 10.66 -16.42
C VAL A 7 -13.78 9.42 -17.00
N THR A 8 -13.77 8.31 -16.25
CA THR A 8 -14.30 7.02 -16.71
C THR A 8 -15.62 6.63 -16.06
N GLN A 9 -15.99 7.29 -14.95
CA GLN A 9 -17.27 7.10 -14.26
C GLN A 9 -17.63 8.27 -13.33
N CYS A 10 -18.88 8.31 -12.86
CA CYS A 10 -19.25 9.15 -11.71
C CYS A 10 -18.73 8.54 -10.38
N PRO A 11 -18.43 9.36 -9.36
CA PRO A 11 -18.12 8.86 -8.02
C PRO A 11 -19.26 8.01 -7.44
N ILE A 12 -18.90 6.89 -6.82
CA ILE A 12 -19.85 6.03 -6.10
C ILE A 12 -20.32 6.78 -4.86
N GLN A 13 -21.62 7.01 -4.73
CA GLN A 13 -22.19 7.74 -3.60
C GLN A 13 -22.13 6.91 -2.32
N SER A 14 -22.12 7.59 -1.18
CA SER A 14 -22.24 6.92 0.12
C SER A 14 -23.51 6.06 0.17
N ALA A 15 -23.45 4.91 0.83
CA ALA A 15 -24.53 3.93 0.92
C ALA A 15 -25.04 3.37 -0.44
N SER A 16 -24.25 3.51 -1.51
CA SER A 16 -24.54 2.90 -2.81
C SER A 16 -23.54 1.79 -3.15
N THR A 17 -23.86 0.99 -4.16
CA THR A 17 -23.00 -0.11 -4.63
C THR A 17 -22.78 0.01 -6.13
N PHE A 18 -21.56 -0.27 -6.55
CA PHE A 18 -21.18 -0.32 -7.96
C PHE A 18 -20.34 -1.56 -8.21
N ARG A 19 -20.59 -2.27 -9.32
CA ARG A 19 -19.85 -3.47 -9.67
C ARG A 19 -18.85 -3.18 -10.78
N TYR A 20 -17.56 -3.25 -10.44
CA TYR A 20 -16.50 -3.31 -11.44
C TYR A 20 -16.49 -4.69 -12.09
N HIS A 21 -16.74 -4.75 -13.40
CA HIS A 21 -16.61 -5.96 -14.20
C HIS A 21 -15.55 -5.72 -15.27
N PHE A 22 -14.52 -6.55 -15.27
CA PHE A 22 -13.43 -6.52 -16.25
C PHE A 22 -12.74 -7.89 -16.29
N LYS A 23 -12.03 -8.16 -17.38
CA LYS A 23 -11.19 -9.35 -17.52
C LYS A 23 -9.75 -8.96 -17.16
N ALA A 24 -9.16 -9.67 -16.22
CA ALA A 24 -7.77 -9.48 -15.83
C ALA A 24 -6.87 -10.29 -16.79
N GLU A 25 -6.45 -9.67 -17.89
CA GLU A 25 -5.76 -10.38 -18.98
C GLU A 25 -4.25 -10.54 -18.76
N HIS A 26 -3.61 -9.60 -18.07
CA HIS A 26 -2.17 -9.60 -17.89
C HIS A 26 -1.77 -10.22 -16.54
N PRO A 27 -1.08 -11.37 -16.53
CA PRO A 27 -0.57 -11.96 -15.29
C PRO A 27 0.47 -11.06 -14.65
N GLY A 28 0.58 -11.15 -13.32
CA GLY A 28 1.59 -10.43 -12.56
C GLY A 28 1.05 -9.83 -11.26
N THR A 29 1.94 -9.08 -10.61
CA THR A 29 1.67 -8.35 -9.37
C THR A 29 1.20 -6.95 -9.71
N HIS A 30 -0.07 -6.66 -9.41
CA HIS A 30 -0.66 -5.33 -9.53
C HIS A 30 -1.20 -4.88 -8.17
N PHE A 31 -1.80 -3.70 -8.13
CA PHE A 31 -2.48 -3.17 -6.96
C PHE A 31 -3.68 -2.34 -7.41
N TRP A 32 -4.65 -2.16 -6.52
CA TRP A 32 -5.76 -1.25 -6.70
C TRP A 32 -5.69 -0.15 -5.65
N HIS A 33 -6.24 1.02 -5.96
CA HIS A 33 -6.42 2.08 -4.98
C HIS A 33 -7.60 2.97 -5.38
N SER A 34 -8.15 3.70 -4.41
CA SER A 34 -9.13 4.75 -4.73
C SER A 34 -8.48 5.83 -5.58
N HIS A 35 -9.16 6.23 -6.64
CA HIS A 35 -8.77 7.33 -7.50
C HIS A 35 -9.57 8.62 -7.18
N THR A 36 -10.26 8.66 -6.04
CA THR A 36 -11.05 9.81 -5.57
C THR A 36 -10.28 10.59 -4.51
N GLY A 37 -9.90 11.83 -4.83
CA GLY A 37 -9.23 12.73 -3.88
C GLY A 37 -7.99 12.09 -3.23
N PHE A 38 -7.90 12.16 -1.90
CA PHE A 38 -6.78 11.62 -1.13
C PHE A 38 -7.06 10.25 -0.49
N GLN A 39 -8.15 9.60 -0.85
CA GLN A 39 -8.57 8.34 -0.21
C GLN A 39 -7.51 7.24 -0.26
N ARG A 40 -6.66 7.20 -1.30
CA ARG A 40 -5.51 6.29 -1.35
C ARG A 40 -4.56 6.52 -0.17
N ALA A 41 -4.17 7.77 0.08
CA ALA A 41 -3.28 8.13 1.19
C ALA A 41 -3.94 7.86 2.54
N ASP A 42 -5.28 7.98 2.61
CA ASP A 42 -6.07 7.70 3.80
C ASP A 42 -6.34 6.19 4.02
N GLY A 43 -5.80 5.30 3.18
CA GLY A 43 -5.85 3.85 3.39
C GLY A 43 -6.65 3.03 2.37
N ALA A 44 -7.24 3.64 1.35
CA ALA A 44 -8.03 2.90 0.35
C ALA A 44 -7.14 2.34 -0.77
N PHE A 45 -6.50 1.21 -0.51
CA PHE A 45 -5.66 0.47 -1.46
C PHE A 45 -5.61 -1.03 -1.14
N GLY A 46 -5.05 -1.83 -2.05
CA GLY A 46 -4.73 -3.23 -1.79
C GLY A 46 -4.00 -3.89 -2.95
N ALA A 47 -3.43 -5.07 -2.70
CA ALA A 47 -2.80 -5.87 -3.75
C ALA A 47 -3.85 -6.47 -4.69
N PHE A 48 -3.46 -6.64 -5.95
CA PHE A 48 -4.25 -7.32 -6.97
C PHE A 48 -3.32 -8.24 -7.76
N ILE A 49 -3.34 -9.54 -7.44
CA ILE A 49 -2.44 -10.52 -8.06
C ILE A 49 -3.21 -11.31 -9.11
N VAL A 50 -2.72 -11.30 -10.34
CA VAL A 50 -3.27 -12.09 -11.45
C VAL A 50 -2.35 -13.29 -11.68
N ARG A 51 -2.78 -14.45 -11.20
CA ARG A 51 -2.04 -15.70 -11.35
C ARG A 51 -2.41 -16.41 -12.65
N VAL A 52 -1.45 -17.16 -13.17
CA VAL A 52 -1.66 -18.13 -14.25
C VAL A 52 -1.47 -19.54 -13.70
N PRO A 53 -2.03 -20.55 -14.38
CA PRO A 53 -1.66 -21.95 -14.12
C PRO A 53 -0.15 -22.13 -14.24
N GLU A 54 0.40 -23.04 -13.45
CA GLU A 54 1.84 -23.32 -13.37
C GLU A 54 2.43 -23.69 -14.75
N GLU A 55 1.67 -24.39 -15.59
CA GLU A 55 2.10 -24.80 -16.93
C GLU A 55 2.27 -23.61 -17.90
N LYS A 56 1.77 -22.43 -17.51
CA LYS A 56 1.85 -21.18 -18.28
C LYS A 56 2.76 -20.15 -17.63
N ASP A 57 3.32 -20.41 -16.45
CA ASP A 57 4.28 -19.52 -15.82
C ASP A 57 5.70 -19.88 -16.29
N PRO A 58 6.38 -19.00 -17.06
CA PRO A 58 7.76 -19.27 -17.50
C PRO A 58 8.77 -19.30 -16.33
N HIS A 59 8.36 -18.92 -15.12
CA HIS A 59 9.19 -18.89 -13.92
C HIS A 59 8.81 -19.94 -12.87
N CYS A 60 7.89 -20.87 -13.16
CA CYS A 60 7.41 -21.85 -12.17
C CYS A 60 8.55 -22.64 -11.50
N ASP A 61 9.60 -22.99 -12.26
CA ASP A 61 10.77 -23.72 -11.75
C ASP A 61 11.71 -22.86 -10.88
N LEU A 62 11.46 -21.55 -10.75
CA LEU A 62 12.33 -20.61 -10.00
C LEU A 62 11.88 -20.41 -8.55
N TYR A 63 10.75 -20.98 -8.13
CA TYR A 63 10.23 -20.83 -6.78
C TYR A 63 9.44 -22.05 -6.32
N ASP A 64 9.45 -22.34 -5.03
CA ASP A 64 8.67 -23.46 -4.47
C ASP A 64 7.20 -23.08 -4.23
N TYR A 65 6.93 -21.80 -3.92
CA TYR A 65 5.63 -21.33 -3.47
C TYR A 65 5.29 -19.89 -3.87
N ASP A 66 4.12 -19.69 -4.50
CA ASP A 66 3.46 -18.38 -4.64
C ASP A 66 2.22 -18.30 -3.72
N LEU A 67 2.47 -17.96 -2.45
CA LEU A 67 1.43 -17.80 -1.43
C LEU A 67 1.05 -16.33 -1.28
N SER A 68 -0.20 -16.08 -0.89
CA SER A 68 -0.65 -14.72 -0.53
C SER A 68 0.17 -14.07 0.60
N SER A 69 0.85 -14.86 1.44
CA SER A 69 1.78 -14.37 2.47
C SER A 69 3.08 -13.79 1.92
N HIS A 70 3.44 -14.07 0.66
CA HIS A 70 4.61 -13.50 -0.01
C HIS A 70 4.34 -12.13 -0.62
N VAL A 71 3.08 -11.69 -0.64
CA VAL A 71 2.70 -10.37 -1.14
C VAL A 71 3.15 -9.30 -0.15
N MET A 72 3.92 -8.33 -0.65
CA MET A 72 4.35 -7.16 0.09
C MET A 72 3.80 -5.88 -0.57
N ILE A 73 3.09 -5.08 0.20
CA ILE A 73 2.67 -3.72 -0.15
C ILE A 73 3.45 -2.76 0.73
N ILE A 74 4.11 -1.79 0.09
CA ILE A 74 4.91 -0.77 0.77
C ILE A 74 4.30 0.59 0.47
N LEU A 75 4.00 1.35 1.52
CA LEU A 75 3.40 2.69 1.42
C LEU A 75 4.06 3.63 2.41
N ASP A 76 4.01 4.91 2.09
CA ASP A 76 4.21 5.96 3.06
C ASP A 76 2.95 6.17 3.93
N TRP A 77 3.16 6.66 5.14
CA TRP A 77 2.06 6.89 6.08
C TRP A 77 2.35 8.02 7.05
N GLY A 78 1.29 8.74 7.39
CA GLY A 78 1.31 9.81 8.36
C GLY A 78 0.03 9.85 9.21
N PRO A 79 0.04 10.59 10.32
CA PRO A 79 -1.09 10.65 11.25
C PRO A 79 -2.20 11.59 10.75
N GLU A 80 -1.91 12.42 9.75
CA GLU A 80 -2.84 13.42 9.21
C GLU A 80 -3.58 12.90 7.97
N ILE A 81 -4.86 13.22 7.87
CA ILE A 81 -5.64 12.93 6.65
C ILE A 81 -5.04 13.67 5.45
N GLY A 82 -5.06 13.04 4.27
CA GLY A 82 -4.37 13.52 3.09
C GLY A 82 -4.82 14.93 2.65
N MET A 83 -6.10 15.26 2.81
CA MET A 83 -6.61 16.62 2.53
C MET A 83 -5.97 17.67 3.45
N LYS A 84 -5.80 17.37 4.73
CA LYS A 84 -5.18 18.31 5.68
C LYS A 84 -3.70 18.50 5.37
N LYS A 85 -2.96 17.41 5.10
CA LYS A 85 -1.54 17.46 4.69
C LYS A 85 -1.38 18.24 3.37
N PHE A 86 -2.27 18.04 2.40
CA PHE A 86 -2.26 18.77 1.13
C PHE A 86 -2.44 20.28 1.30
N ILE A 87 -3.40 20.71 2.13
CA ILE A 87 -3.66 22.13 2.39
C ILE A 87 -2.48 22.76 3.13
N ALA A 88 -1.97 22.09 4.18
CA ALA A 88 -0.81 22.56 4.94
C ALA A 88 0.42 22.75 4.04
N HIS A 89 0.68 21.78 3.15
CA HIS A 89 1.77 21.85 2.19
C HIS A 89 1.67 23.10 1.28
N HIS A 90 0.49 23.41 0.74
CA HIS A 90 0.36 24.51 -0.23
C HIS A 90 0.19 25.89 0.42
N HIS A 91 -0.26 25.95 1.68
CA HIS A 91 -0.70 27.21 2.31
C HIS A 91 -0.11 27.49 3.70
N SER A 92 0.78 26.62 4.23
CA SER A 92 1.35 26.79 5.57
C SER A 92 2.84 26.47 5.62
N ASP A 93 3.21 25.19 5.72
CA ASP A 93 4.56 24.75 6.10
C ASP A 93 5.37 24.20 4.92
N GLY A 94 4.75 23.95 3.76
CA GLY A 94 5.44 23.36 2.63
C GLY A 94 5.76 21.88 2.81
N ASP A 95 5.31 21.22 3.88
CA ASP A 95 5.66 19.83 4.17
C ASP A 95 4.60 18.84 3.68
N ASN A 96 5.06 17.82 2.95
CA ASN A 96 4.25 16.69 2.50
C ASN A 96 4.96 15.35 2.76
N LYS A 97 6.01 15.35 3.59
CA LYS A 97 6.78 14.14 3.88
C LYS A 97 6.04 13.27 4.89
N PRO A 98 6.03 11.95 4.67
CA PRO A 98 5.44 11.00 5.60
C PRO A 98 6.39 10.73 6.78
N GLU A 99 5.82 10.45 7.94
CA GLU A 99 6.56 10.18 9.17
C GLU A 99 7.05 8.73 9.26
N THR A 100 6.41 7.79 8.55
CA THR A 100 6.82 6.39 8.50
C THR A 100 6.53 5.75 7.14
N LEU A 101 7.17 4.61 6.90
CA LEU A 101 6.75 3.64 5.90
C LEU A 101 5.94 2.52 6.57
N LEU A 102 4.95 1.99 5.86
CA LEU A 102 4.26 0.76 6.19
C LEU A 102 4.70 -0.35 5.24
N VAL A 103 5.00 -1.52 5.79
CA VAL A 103 5.12 -2.79 5.07
C VAL A 103 3.93 -3.65 5.49
N ASN A 104 3.05 -3.98 4.54
CA ASN A 104 1.81 -4.71 4.80
C ASN A 104 0.96 -4.10 5.93
N GLY A 105 0.83 -2.77 5.92
CA GLY A 105 0.07 -2.00 6.92
C GLY A 105 0.79 -1.76 8.24
N MET A 106 2.01 -2.27 8.41
CA MET A 106 2.78 -2.17 9.66
C MET A 106 3.99 -1.26 9.47
N GLY A 107 4.17 -0.29 10.35
CA GLY A 107 5.30 0.63 10.34
C GLY A 107 5.66 1.11 11.73
N ARG A 108 6.81 1.78 11.85
CA ARG A 108 7.31 2.29 13.12
C ARG A 108 7.13 3.80 13.17
N PHE A 109 6.34 4.28 14.11
CA PHE A 109 6.25 5.70 14.43
C PHE A 109 7.25 6.01 15.56
N LYS A 110 8.19 6.94 15.40
CA LYS A 110 9.32 7.18 16.33
C LYS A 110 8.96 8.25 17.39
N GLU A 111 9.41 8.28 18.67
CA GLU A 111 10.67 7.84 19.33
C GLU A 111 10.51 7.15 20.71
N PHE A 112 11.56 6.45 21.18
CA PHE A 112 11.73 5.97 22.56
C PHE A 112 13.02 6.55 23.17
N ASP A 113 12.90 7.15 24.36
CA ASP A 113 14.02 7.59 25.20
C ASP A 113 14.09 6.71 26.47
N GLU A 114 14.95 5.70 26.45
CA GLU A 114 15.19 4.86 27.61
C GLU A 114 16.18 5.54 28.55
N ARG A 115 15.74 6.46 29.45
CA ARG A 115 16.45 7.00 30.67
C ARG A 115 17.99 7.14 30.66
N SER A 116 18.62 7.12 29.50
CA SER A 116 20.04 6.88 29.22
C SER A 116 20.46 7.63 27.96
N ASN A 117 19.79 8.72 27.60
CA ASN A 117 20.21 9.62 26.52
C ASN A 117 20.50 8.91 25.18
N LYS A 118 19.88 7.74 24.95
CA LYS A 118 20.05 6.91 23.77
C LYS A 118 18.68 6.60 23.20
N THR A 119 18.48 7.05 21.98
CA THR A 119 17.28 6.73 21.21
C THR A 119 17.36 5.28 20.73
N VAL A 120 16.44 4.43 21.18
CA VAL A 120 16.38 3.03 20.75
C VAL A 120 15.24 2.85 19.76
N TYR A 121 15.52 2.17 18.66
CA TYR A 121 14.53 1.59 17.75
C TYR A 121 14.56 0.08 17.97
N THR A 122 13.42 -0.62 17.94
CA THR A 122 13.41 -2.09 18.00
C THR A 122 14.39 -2.66 16.97
N PRO A 123 15.38 -3.49 17.33
CA PRO A 123 16.32 -4.01 16.36
C PRO A 123 15.58 -4.86 15.31
N THR A 124 16.01 -4.78 14.06
CA THR A 124 15.61 -5.73 13.02
C THR A 124 16.12 -7.11 13.43
N SER A 125 15.21 -8.03 13.70
CA SER A 125 15.58 -9.43 13.91
C SER A 125 16.06 -10.01 12.58
N ARG A 126 17.33 -10.40 12.51
CA ARG A 126 17.90 -11.16 11.39
C ARG A 126 17.87 -12.63 11.77
N PHE A 127 17.08 -13.43 11.07
CA PHE A 127 17.12 -14.87 11.22
C PHE A 127 18.16 -15.43 10.24
N VAL A 128 19.11 -16.20 10.76
CA VAL A 128 20.00 -17.01 9.92
C VAL A 128 19.26 -18.31 9.67
N VAL A 129 18.91 -18.57 8.42
CA VAL A 129 18.38 -19.87 8.01
C VAL A 129 19.58 -20.79 7.83
N GLU A 130 19.79 -21.69 8.78
CA GLU A 130 20.73 -22.80 8.60
C GLU A 130 20.15 -23.81 7.62
N ARG A 131 21.03 -24.38 6.80
CA ARG A 131 20.70 -25.27 5.69
C ARG A 131 20.49 -26.71 6.15
#